data_AF-A0A914GJY1-F1
#
_entry.id   AF-A0A914GJY1-F1
#
_cell.length_a   1.000
_cell.length_b   1.000
_cell.length_c   1.000
_cell.angle_alpha   90.00
_cell.angle_beta   90.00
_cell.angle_gamma   90.00
#
_symmetry.space_group_name_H-M   'P 1'
#
loop_
_entity.id
_entity.type
_entity.pdbx_description
1 polymer ?
#
loop_
_entity_poly.entity_id
_entity_poly.type
_entity_poly.pdbx_seq_one_letter_code
_entity_poly.pdbx_strand_id
1 'polypeptide(L)'
;MLKFIFCISLLILICNNYVFGDVTQFCDNYAKCLEQLEEKQRECRESFALRRKVLEESDDDSKCSKKRNHDLHYEITALNLRKTENIRDCIQENLENAEEIKTADARKKCQHQFDKLIQTLNTKSKRAKKPKQGKKQRKLSVRKEESRCKKERKILHKKCHKIGKCCNLVQKCYDKAAPLLTQINQMKTNLKSSRAQCRAS
;
A
#
# COMPACT_ATOMS: atom_id res chain seq x y z
N MET A 1 8.65 54.70 15.01
CA MET A 1 9.57 53.53 14.98
C MET A 1 8.91 52.20 15.35
N LEU A 2 7.99 52.12 16.32
CA LEU A 2 7.33 50.84 16.69
C LEU A 2 6.56 50.13 15.55
N LYS A 3 5.95 50.86 14.62
CA LYS A 3 5.22 50.26 13.48
C LYS A 3 6.10 49.47 12.51
N PHE A 4 7.38 49.87 12.38
CA PHE A 4 8.34 49.18 11.49
C PHE A 4 8.80 47.84 12.10
N ILE A 5 8.98 47.81 13.42
CA ILE A 5 9.39 46.59 14.14
C ILE A 5 8.29 45.54 14.04
N PHE A 6 7.02 45.92 14.25
CA PHE A 6 5.89 45.00 14.12
C PHE A 6 5.75 44.41 12.70
N CYS A 7 5.96 45.20 11.65
CA CYS A 7 5.91 44.68 10.27
C CYS A 7 7.03 43.68 9.99
N ILE A 8 8.24 43.91 10.48
CA ILE A 8 9.38 43.00 10.29
C ILE A 8 9.15 41.71 11.07
N SER A 9 8.66 41.77 12.31
CA SER A 9 8.34 40.59 13.11
C SER A 9 7.22 39.75 12.47
N LEU A 10 6.20 40.39 11.90
CA LEU A 10 5.10 39.70 11.20
C LEU A 10 5.58 39.03 9.91
N LEU A 11 6.43 39.72 9.13
CA LEU A 11 7.02 39.18 7.89
C LEU A 11 7.95 37.99 8.17
N ILE A 12 8.76 38.04 9.23
CA ILE A 12 9.63 36.92 9.63
C ILE A 12 8.79 35.70 10.07
N LEU A 13 7.68 35.91 10.79
CA LEU A 13 6.77 34.83 11.19
C LEU A 13 6.03 34.19 10.01
N ILE A 14 5.64 34.99 9.00
CA ILE A 14 4.98 34.50 7.79
C ILE A 14 5.99 33.77 6.87
N CYS A 15 7.20 34.31 6.70
CA CYS A 15 8.25 33.67 5.90
C CYS A 15 8.73 32.35 6.51
N ASN A 16 8.88 32.27 7.83
CA ASN A 16 9.25 31.00 8.47
C ASN A 16 8.15 29.94 8.32
N ASN A 17 6.86 30.29 8.46
CA ASN A 17 5.79 29.30 8.25
C ASN A 17 5.68 28.83 6.79
N TYR A 18 6.02 29.67 5.81
CA TYR A 18 5.91 29.31 4.39
C TYR A 18 7.04 28.38 3.90
N VAL A 19 8.23 28.45 4.51
CA VAL A 19 9.39 27.62 4.12
C VAL A 19 9.27 26.17 4.65
N PHE A 20 8.58 25.94 5.77
CA PHE A 20 8.38 24.59 6.31
C PHE A 20 7.34 23.72 5.56
N GLY A 21 6.50 24.33 4.71
CA GLY A 21 5.43 23.62 4.01
C GLY A 21 5.89 22.69 2.86
N ASP A 22 7.06 22.97 2.27
CA ASP A 22 7.52 22.28 1.05
C ASP A 22 8.37 21.03 1.36
N VAL A 23 8.98 20.98 2.55
CA VAL A 23 9.95 19.94 2.95
C VAL A 23 9.26 18.61 3.28
N THR A 24 8.17 18.67 4.05
CA THR A 24 7.46 17.46 4.54
C THR A 24 6.50 16.89 3.49
N GLN A 25 6.20 17.65 2.43
CA GLN A 25 5.17 17.33 1.45
C GLN A 25 5.37 15.97 0.77
N PHE A 26 6.59 15.60 0.38
CA PHE A 26 6.83 14.32 -0.30
C PHE A 26 6.66 13.11 0.61
N CYS A 27 7.07 13.21 1.88
CA CYS A 27 6.87 12.15 2.87
C CYS A 27 5.40 12.04 3.30
N ASP A 28 4.70 13.16 3.46
CA ASP A 28 3.26 13.16 3.72
C ASP A 28 2.47 12.53 2.55
N ASN A 29 2.82 12.90 1.32
CA ASN A 29 2.26 12.29 0.12
C ASN A 29 2.53 10.78 0.03
N TYR A 30 3.72 10.34 0.47
CA TYR A 30 4.03 8.92 0.57
C TYR A 30 3.15 8.22 1.59
N ALA A 31 2.96 8.81 2.79
CA ALA A 31 2.08 8.29 3.84
C ALA A 31 0.63 8.16 3.34
N LYS A 32 0.10 9.18 2.66
CA LYS A 32 -1.24 9.14 2.02
C LYS A 32 -1.36 8.02 0.98
N CYS A 33 -0.30 7.78 0.19
CA CYS A 33 -0.30 6.65 -0.74
C CYS A 33 -0.34 5.30 0.00
N LEU A 34 0.42 5.18 1.09
CA LEU A 34 0.43 3.96 1.92
C LEU A 34 -0.93 3.71 2.57
N GLU A 35 -1.62 4.75 3.03
CA GLU A 35 -2.98 4.64 3.56
C GLU A 35 -3.96 4.07 2.53
N GLN A 36 -3.93 4.55 1.29
CA GLN A 36 -4.75 3.97 0.21
C GLN A 36 -4.34 2.53 -0.12
N LEU A 37 -3.03 2.23 -0.07
CA LEU A 37 -2.54 0.87 -0.25
C LEU A 37 -3.07 -0.06 0.83
N GLU A 38 -3.13 0.41 2.07
CA GLU A 38 -3.70 -0.29 3.21
C GLU A 38 -5.19 -0.55 3.02
N GLU A 39 -5.98 0.48 2.69
CA GLU A 39 -7.42 0.35 2.40
C GLU A 39 -7.63 -0.72 1.31
N LYS A 40 -6.82 -0.67 0.25
CA LYS A 40 -6.90 -1.66 -0.83
C LYS A 40 -6.49 -3.06 -0.38
N GLN A 41 -5.51 -3.18 0.51
CA GLN A 41 -5.11 -4.46 1.08
C GLN A 41 -6.22 -5.05 1.96
N ARG A 42 -6.91 -4.24 2.76
CA ARG A 42 -8.08 -4.64 3.57
C ARG A 42 -9.22 -5.14 2.66
N GLU A 43 -9.56 -4.37 1.63
CA GLU A 43 -10.57 -4.76 0.63
C GLU A 43 -10.22 -6.10 -0.05
N CYS A 44 -8.95 -6.29 -0.43
CA CYS A 44 -8.53 -7.56 -1.02
C CYS A 44 -8.67 -8.71 -0.02
N ARG A 45 -8.32 -8.51 1.25
CA ARG A 45 -8.42 -9.54 2.30
C ARG A 45 -9.85 -10.07 2.45
N GLU A 46 -10.85 -9.21 2.36
CA GLU A 46 -12.26 -9.62 2.34
C GLU A 46 -12.59 -10.49 1.13
N SER A 47 -12.09 -10.13 -0.06
CA SER A 47 -12.29 -10.95 -1.27
C SER A 47 -11.64 -12.34 -1.16
N PHE A 48 -10.48 -12.44 -0.50
CA PHE A 48 -9.82 -13.71 -0.20
C PHE A 48 -10.59 -14.53 0.83
N ALA A 49 -11.13 -13.89 1.87
CA ALA A 49 -11.95 -14.57 2.87
C ALA A 49 -13.23 -15.16 2.25
N LEU A 50 -13.88 -14.42 1.35
CA LEU A 50 -15.03 -14.91 0.61
C LEU A 50 -14.66 -16.09 -0.30
N ARG A 51 -13.47 -16.04 -0.93
CA ARG A 51 -12.96 -17.16 -1.73
C ARG A 51 -12.74 -18.41 -0.88
N ARG A 52 -12.21 -18.26 0.33
CA ARG A 52 -12.00 -19.36 1.29
C ARG A 52 -13.31 -20.07 1.60
N LYS A 53 -14.34 -19.32 2.01
CA LYS A 53 -15.67 -19.87 2.33
C LYS A 53 -16.27 -20.64 1.15
N VAL A 54 -16.16 -20.11 -0.08
CA VAL A 54 -16.65 -20.79 -1.28
C VAL A 54 -15.86 -22.08 -1.61
N LEU A 55 -14.58 -22.17 -1.21
CA LEU A 55 -13.79 -23.38 -1.36
C LEU A 55 -14.15 -24.43 -0.30
N GLU A 56 -14.37 -24.01 0.95
CA GLU A 56 -14.82 -24.87 2.05
C GLU A 56 -16.24 -25.42 1.82
N GLU A 57 -17.14 -24.66 1.20
CA GLU A 57 -18.49 -25.09 0.80
C GLU A 57 -18.51 -26.07 -0.41
N SER A 58 -17.38 -26.34 -1.05
CA SER A 58 -17.30 -27.25 -2.19
C SER A 58 -16.54 -28.51 -1.81
N ASP A 59 -17.15 -29.69 -1.97
CA ASP A 59 -16.55 -31.04 -1.79
C ASP A 59 -15.37 -31.35 -2.74
N ASP A 60 -14.82 -30.33 -3.40
CA ASP A 60 -13.69 -30.35 -4.33
C ASP A 60 -12.35 -30.34 -3.56
N ASP A 61 -12.30 -31.15 -2.49
CA ASP A 61 -11.19 -31.31 -1.52
C ASP A 61 -10.01 -32.12 -2.11
N SER A 62 -10.15 -32.62 -3.34
CA SER A 62 -9.24 -33.54 -4.00
C SER A 62 -7.98 -32.92 -4.64
N LYS A 63 -7.56 -31.70 -4.26
CA LYS A 63 -6.23 -31.18 -4.67
C LYS A 63 -5.36 -30.93 -3.45
N CYS A 64 -4.37 -31.81 -3.27
CA CYS A 64 -3.26 -31.86 -2.30
C CYS A 64 -2.76 -30.52 -1.68
N SER A 65 -2.93 -29.34 -2.32
CA SER A 65 -2.61 -28.04 -1.70
C SER A 65 -3.54 -26.85 -2.01
N LYS A 66 -4.80 -27.02 -2.42
CA LYS A 66 -5.67 -25.83 -2.63
C LYS A 66 -5.86 -25.03 -1.33
N LYS A 67 -6.19 -25.71 -0.22
CA LYS A 67 -6.44 -25.10 1.09
C LYS A 67 -5.15 -24.52 1.69
N ARG A 68 -4.10 -25.34 1.82
CA ARG A 68 -2.78 -24.90 2.33
C ARG A 68 -2.19 -23.72 1.54
N ASN A 69 -2.23 -23.74 0.20
CA ASN A 69 -1.75 -22.61 -0.59
C ASN A 69 -2.62 -21.36 -0.35
N HIS A 70 -3.93 -21.52 -0.21
CA HIS A 70 -4.84 -20.40 0.06
C HIS A 70 -4.55 -19.77 1.43
N ASP A 71 -4.31 -20.59 2.46
CA ASP A 71 -3.96 -20.12 3.81
C ASP A 71 -2.61 -19.38 3.79
N LEU A 72 -1.59 -19.93 3.12
CA LEU A 72 -0.31 -19.24 2.93
C LEU A 72 -0.48 -17.89 2.18
N HIS A 73 -1.33 -17.81 1.16
CA HIS A 73 -1.63 -16.53 0.46
C HIS A 73 -2.33 -15.52 1.38
N TYR A 74 -3.23 -16.00 2.23
CA TYR A 74 -3.96 -15.17 3.19
C TYR A 74 -2.99 -14.59 4.23
N GLU A 75 -2.13 -15.43 4.81
CA GLU A 75 -1.11 -15.01 5.78
C GLU A 75 -0.09 -14.04 5.17
N ILE A 76 0.43 -14.32 3.97
CA ILE A 76 1.28 -13.38 3.24
C ILE A 76 0.58 -12.03 3.06
N THR A 77 -0.73 -12.04 2.74
CA THR A 77 -1.49 -10.80 2.55
C THR A 77 -1.66 -10.04 3.88
N ALA A 78 -1.89 -10.73 4.99
CA ALA A 78 -1.96 -10.13 6.31
C ALA A 78 -0.62 -9.51 6.74
N LEU A 79 0.50 -10.20 6.53
CA LEU A 79 1.84 -9.67 6.82
C LEU A 79 2.17 -8.44 5.95
N ASN A 80 1.77 -8.44 4.68
CA ASN A 80 1.95 -7.26 3.82
C ASN A 80 1.10 -6.07 4.27
N LEU A 81 -0.11 -6.31 4.77
CA LEU A 81 -0.94 -5.25 5.37
C LEU A 81 -0.23 -4.65 6.58
N ARG A 82 0.21 -5.51 7.52
CA ARG A 82 0.91 -5.05 8.73
C ARG A 82 2.21 -4.31 8.41
N LYS A 83 2.93 -4.75 7.37
CA LYS A 83 4.11 -4.05 6.87
C LYS A 83 3.76 -2.64 6.37
N THR A 84 2.69 -2.50 5.59
CA THR A 84 2.24 -1.18 5.10
C THR A 84 1.88 -0.26 6.25
N GLU A 85 1.10 -0.75 7.23
CA GLU A 85 0.73 -0.03 8.45
C GLU A 85 1.98 0.49 9.17
N ASN A 86 2.90 -0.41 9.52
CA ASN A 86 4.13 -0.04 10.24
C ASN A 86 4.98 1.00 9.50
N ILE A 87 5.10 0.89 8.17
CA ILE A 87 5.86 1.87 7.38
C ILE A 87 5.13 3.21 7.39
N ARG A 88 3.81 3.24 7.18
CA ARG A 88 3.03 4.48 7.19
C ARG A 88 3.16 5.18 8.54
N ASP A 89 2.91 4.45 9.62
CA ASP A 89 2.94 4.97 10.97
C ASP A 89 4.33 5.52 11.30
N CYS A 90 5.40 4.79 10.94
CA CYS A 90 6.78 5.27 11.07
C CYS A 90 7.03 6.58 10.31
N ILE A 91 6.54 6.71 9.07
CA ILE A 91 6.70 7.95 8.30
C ILE A 91 5.97 9.10 9.00
N GLN A 92 4.72 8.89 9.42
CA GLN A 92 3.90 9.89 10.11
C GLN A 92 4.53 10.36 11.43
N GLU A 93 5.00 9.42 12.24
CA GLU A 93 5.72 9.68 13.51
C GLU A 93 7.01 10.49 13.31
N ASN A 94 7.62 10.43 12.12
CA ASN A 94 8.91 11.05 11.83
C ASN A 94 8.80 12.20 10.82
N LEU A 95 7.60 12.70 10.49
CA LEU A 95 7.42 13.73 9.46
C LEU A 95 8.23 15.01 9.73
N GLU A 96 8.36 15.39 10.99
CA GLU A 96 9.19 16.53 11.44
C GLU A 96 10.69 16.35 11.14
N ASN A 97 11.14 15.10 11.00
CA ASN A 97 12.52 14.75 10.64
C ASN A 97 12.72 14.58 9.13
N ALA A 98 11.71 14.92 8.32
CA ALA A 98 11.86 14.91 6.87
C ALA A 98 12.84 16.00 6.43
N GLU A 99 13.77 15.63 5.54
CA GLU A 99 14.75 16.55 4.99
C GLU A 99 14.33 17.01 3.61
N GLU A 100 14.74 18.23 3.26
CA GLU A 100 14.42 18.82 1.97
C GLU A 100 15.20 18.14 0.84
N ILE A 101 14.53 17.98 -0.31
CA ILE A 101 15.20 17.57 -1.53
C ILE A 101 16.10 18.73 -2.00
N LYS A 102 17.41 18.53 -1.84
CA LYS A 102 18.45 19.55 -2.07
C LYS A 102 18.55 20.06 -3.52
N THR A 103 18.09 19.30 -4.51
CA THR A 103 18.21 19.69 -5.93
C THR A 103 16.86 19.97 -6.57
N ALA A 104 16.77 21.08 -7.30
CA ALA A 104 15.55 21.48 -8.01
C ALA A 104 15.09 20.44 -9.04
N ASP A 105 16.03 19.76 -9.71
CA ASP A 105 15.71 18.69 -10.65
C ASP A 105 15.10 17.47 -9.97
N ALA A 106 15.60 17.08 -8.80
CA ALA A 106 15.00 16.00 -8.03
C ALA A 106 13.61 16.40 -7.52
N ARG A 107 13.44 17.64 -7.06
CA ARG A 107 12.12 18.18 -6.66
C ARG A 107 11.12 18.12 -7.82
N LYS A 108 11.49 18.60 -9.01
CA LYS A 108 10.64 18.53 -10.22
C LYS A 108 10.28 17.09 -10.60
N LYS A 109 11.25 16.16 -10.55
CA LYS A 109 11.00 14.74 -10.80
C LYS A 109 10.00 14.16 -9.78
N CYS A 110 10.17 14.49 -8.52
CA CYS A 110 9.30 14.04 -7.44
C CYS A 110 7.88 14.62 -7.54
N GLN A 111 7.77 15.91 -7.84
CA GLN A 111 6.50 16.56 -8.14
C GLN A 111 5.77 15.89 -9.30
N HIS A 112 6.48 15.62 -10.40
CA HIS A 112 5.90 14.92 -11.55
C HIS A 112 5.41 13.50 -11.21
N GLN A 113 6.13 12.73 -10.38
CA GLN A 113 5.66 11.43 -9.92
C GLN A 113 4.37 11.55 -9.09
N PHE A 114 4.27 12.61 -8.29
CA PHE A 114 3.11 12.88 -7.44
C PHE A 114 1.88 13.30 -8.27
N ASP A 115 2.02 14.24 -9.20
CA ASP A 115 0.91 14.71 -10.03
C ASP A 115 0.28 13.56 -10.82
N LYS A 116 1.12 12.66 -11.35
CA LYS A 116 0.69 11.44 -12.04
C LYS A 116 -0.06 10.47 -11.13
N LEU A 117 0.30 10.41 -9.85
CA LEU A 117 -0.44 9.63 -8.86
C LEU A 117 -1.84 10.23 -8.69
N ILE A 118 -1.94 11.52 -8.36
CA ILE A 118 -3.20 12.21 -8.06
C ILE A 118 -4.21 12.03 -9.20
N GLN A 119 -3.78 12.19 -10.46
CA GLN A 119 -4.63 11.93 -11.63
C GLN A 119 -5.18 10.49 -11.67
N THR A 120 -4.39 9.51 -11.25
CA THR A 120 -4.82 8.11 -11.23
C THR A 120 -5.60 7.73 -9.98
N LEU A 121 -5.56 8.54 -8.91
CA LEU A 121 -6.35 8.31 -7.70
C LEU A 121 -7.75 8.91 -7.83
N ASN A 122 -7.87 10.04 -8.51
CA ASN A 122 -9.14 10.72 -8.73
C ASN A 122 -10.06 9.99 -9.71
N THR A 123 -9.53 9.05 -10.49
CA THR A 123 -10.32 8.14 -11.33
C THR A 123 -10.90 6.99 -10.50
N LYS A 124 -11.82 7.31 -9.58
CA LYS A 124 -12.57 6.30 -8.81
C LYS A 124 -13.42 5.46 -9.75
N SER A 125 -13.13 4.16 -9.84
CA SER A 125 -14.00 3.18 -10.49
C SER A 125 -15.27 2.99 -9.66
N LYS A 126 -16.42 3.49 -10.15
CA LYS A 126 -17.74 3.25 -9.55
C LYS A 126 -17.99 1.74 -9.49
N ARG A 127 -17.93 1.16 -8.30
CA ARG A 127 -18.20 -0.27 -8.08
C ARG A 127 -19.72 -0.48 -8.11
N ALA A 128 -20.24 -1.01 -9.22
CA ALA A 128 -21.65 -1.38 -9.32
C ALA A 128 -21.99 -2.51 -8.33
N LYS A 129 -23.09 -2.34 -7.57
CA LYS A 129 -23.67 -3.39 -6.71
C LYS A 129 -24.09 -4.58 -7.58
N LYS A 130 -23.59 -5.79 -7.26
CA LYS A 130 -23.91 -7.02 -8.02
C LYS A 130 -25.23 -7.66 -7.53
N PRO A 131 -26.13 -8.09 -8.43
CA PRO A 131 -27.34 -8.84 -8.09
C PRO A 131 -27.03 -10.29 -7.66
N LYS A 132 -28.00 -10.95 -7.00
CA LYS A 132 -27.92 -12.34 -6.52
C LYS A 132 -27.64 -13.31 -7.68
N GLN A 133 -26.53 -14.05 -7.62
CA GLN A 133 -26.10 -15.02 -8.65
C GLN A 133 -26.03 -16.45 -8.08
N GLY A 134 -26.32 -17.46 -8.91
CA GLY A 134 -26.27 -18.88 -8.53
C GLY A 134 -24.84 -19.39 -8.18
N LYS A 135 -24.74 -20.57 -7.55
CA LYS A 135 -23.49 -21.11 -6.95
C LYS A 135 -22.28 -21.14 -7.92
N LYS A 136 -22.46 -21.60 -9.17
CA LYS A 136 -21.38 -21.66 -10.19
C LYS A 136 -20.93 -20.26 -10.66
N GLN A 137 -21.88 -19.34 -10.83
CA GLN A 137 -21.59 -17.94 -11.17
C GLN A 137 -20.93 -17.20 -9.99
N ARG A 138 -21.30 -17.51 -8.74
CA ARG A 138 -20.66 -17.00 -7.52
C ARG A 138 -19.18 -17.39 -7.44
N LYS A 139 -18.81 -18.65 -7.71
CA LYS A 139 -17.40 -19.10 -7.71
C LYS A 139 -16.56 -18.40 -8.78
N LEU A 140 -17.13 -18.15 -9.97
CA LEU A 140 -16.49 -17.41 -11.06
C LEU A 140 -16.36 -15.91 -10.76
N SER A 141 -17.41 -15.29 -10.20
CA SER A 141 -17.41 -13.86 -9.88
C SER A 141 -16.45 -13.53 -8.74
N VAL A 142 -16.37 -14.39 -7.71
CA VAL A 142 -15.40 -14.25 -6.60
C VAL A 142 -13.95 -14.41 -7.11
N ARG A 143 -13.69 -15.37 -8.01
CA ARG A 143 -12.36 -15.53 -8.63
C ARG A 143 -11.93 -14.29 -9.42
N LYS A 144 -12.87 -13.72 -10.19
CA LYS A 144 -12.63 -12.51 -10.99
C LYS A 144 -12.35 -11.32 -10.07
N GLU A 145 -13.10 -11.18 -8.99
CA GLU A 145 -12.91 -10.10 -8.01
C GLU A 145 -11.54 -10.19 -7.31
N GLU A 146 -11.16 -11.38 -6.83
CA GLU A 146 -9.86 -11.63 -6.22
C GLU A 146 -8.70 -11.28 -7.19
N SER A 147 -8.82 -11.72 -8.45
CA SER A 147 -7.83 -11.42 -9.49
C SER A 147 -7.74 -9.92 -9.78
N ARG A 148 -8.89 -9.24 -9.86
CA ARG A 148 -8.95 -7.79 -10.05
C ARG A 148 -8.27 -7.06 -8.89
N CYS A 149 -8.60 -7.44 -7.66
CA CYS A 149 -8.02 -6.83 -6.47
C CYS A 149 -6.50 -7.00 -6.40
N LYS A 150 -5.99 -8.20 -6.73
CA LYS A 150 -4.54 -8.45 -6.83
C LYS A 150 -3.85 -7.51 -7.82
N LYS A 151 -4.45 -7.27 -8.98
CA LYS A 151 -3.91 -6.36 -10.01
C LYS A 151 -3.90 -4.92 -9.52
N GLU A 152 -5.03 -4.44 -9.00
CA GLU A 152 -5.18 -3.07 -8.48
C GLU A 152 -4.20 -2.80 -7.33
N ARG A 153 -4.11 -3.72 -6.35
CA ARG A 153 -3.14 -3.66 -5.26
C ARG A 153 -1.70 -3.60 -5.77
N LYS A 154 -1.34 -4.42 -6.77
CA LYS A 154 0.01 -4.42 -7.36
C LYS A 154 0.33 -3.08 -8.05
N ILE A 155 -0.64 -2.51 -8.74
CA ILE A 155 -0.50 -1.19 -9.38
C ILE A 155 -0.27 -0.12 -8.31
N LEU A 156 -1.10 -0.11 -7.26
CA LEU A 156 -1.00 0.88 -6.18
C LEU A 156 0.35 0.77 -5.45
N HIS A 157 0.79 -0.45 -5.12
CA HIS A 157 2.11 -0.68 -4.53
C HIS A 157 3.24 -0.14 -5.42
N LYS A 158 3.18 -0.34 -6.74
CA LYS A 158 4.19 0.22 -7.67
C LYS A 158 4.20 1.74 -7.64
N LYS A 159 3.03 2.38 -7.55
CA LYS A 159 2.93 3.84 -7.48
C LYS A 159 3.49 4.36 -6.17
N CYS A 160 3.10 3.78 -5.03
CA CYS A 160 3.64 4.21 -3.74
C CYS A 160 5.15 3.98 -3.68
N HIS A 161 5.68 2.90 -4.25
CA HIS A 161 7.12 2.71 -4.34
C HIS A 161 7.84 3.83 -5.11
N LYS A 162 7.24 4.36 -6.19
CA LYS A 162 7.83 5.48 -6.94
C LYS A 162 7.87 6.77 -6.12
N ILE A 163 6.81 7.04 -5.37
CA ILE A 163 6.71 8.23 -4.49
C ILE A 163 7.65 8.08 -3.29
N GLY A 164 7.77 6.88 -2.74
CA GLY A 164 8.69 6.61 -1.63
C GLY A 164 10.14 6.95 -1.97
N LYS A 165 10.55 6.93 -3.24
CA LYS A 165 11.89 7.39 -3.64
C LYS A 165 12.16 8.87 -3.37
N CYS A 166 11.11 9.65 -3.16
CA CYS A 166 11.15 11.09 -2.88
C CYS A 166 11.06 11.40 -1.39
N CYS A 167 10.91 10.39 -0.54
CA CYS A 167 10.86 10.57 0.90
C CYS A 167 12.13 9.96 1.53
N ASN A 168 12.93 10.80 2.19
CA ASN A 168 14.19 10.41 2.81
C ASN A 168 14.00 9.44 3.99
N LEU A 169 12.83 9.48 4.66
CA LEU A 169 12.50 8.61 5.79
C LEU A 169 12.24 7.15 5.40
N VAL A 170 12.10 6.87 4.10
CA VAL A 170 11.68 5.55 3.61
C VAL A 170 12.64 4.45 4.05
N GLN A 171 13.95 4.64 3.88
CA GLN A 171 14.90 3.57 4.23
C GLN A 171 14.81 3.21 5.72
N LYS A 172 14.86 4.21 6.61
CA LYS A 172 14.71 4.06 8.07
C LYS A 172 13.43 3.29 8.43
N CYS A 173 12.31 3.63 7.80
CA CYS A 173 11.03 2.98 8.07
C CYS A 173 10.92 1.57 7.47
N TYR A 174 11.60 1.29 6.36
CA TYR A 174 11.71 -0.07 5.83
C TYR A 174 12.57 -0.96 6.73
N ASP A 175 13.64 -0.41 7.32
CA ASP A 175 14.50 -1.13 8.26
C ASP A 175 13.73 -1.50 9.54
N LYS A 176 12.91 -0.58 10.09
CA LYS A 176 11.96 -0.87 11.19
C LYS A 176 11.00 -2.02 10.83
N ALA A 177 10.63 -2.15 9.57
CA ALA A 177 9.73 -3.20 9.07
C ALA A 177 10.45 -4.47 8.55
N ALA A 178 11.78 -4.55 8.67
CA ALA A 178 12.57 -5.68 8.16
C ALA A 178 12.14 -7.05 8.71
N PRO A 179 11.78 -7.22 10.00
CA PRO A 179 11.30 -8.52 10.52
C PRO A 179 10.07 -9.04 9.78
N LEU A 180 9.13 -8.16 9.43
CA LEU A 180 7.94 -8.53 8.65
C LEU A 180 8.31 -8.93 7.23
N LEU A 181 9.30 -8.27 6.62
CA LEU A 181 9.79 -8.63 5.29
C LEU A 181 10.41 -10.04 5.28
N THR A 182 11.18 -10.38 6.31
CA THR A 182 11.75 -11.73 6.49
C THR A 182 10.64 -12.78 6.59
N GLN A 183 9.62 -12.54 7.43
CA GLN A 183 8.46 -13.45 7.55
C GLN A 183 7.72 -13.59 6.21
N ILE A 184 7.48 -12.49 5.49
CA ILE A 184 6.85 -12.52 4.16
C ILE A 184 7.65 -13.40 3.18
N ASN A 185 8.98 -13.27 3.18
CA ASN A 185 9.83 -14.02 2.28
C ASN A 185 9.86 -15.51 2.64
N GLN A 186 9.94 -15.85 3.91
CA GLN A 186 9.83 -17.23 4.39
C GLN A 186 8.49 -17.85 3.96
N MET A 187 7.38 -17.14 4.15
CA MET A 187 6.05 -17.59 3.74
C MET A 187 5.92 -17.78 2.22
N LYS A 188 6.55 -16.91 1.42
CA LYS A 188 6.63 -17.10 -0.03
C LYS A 188 7.42 -18.34 -0.42
N THR A 189 8.50 -18.66 0.30
CA THR A 189 9.27 -19.89 0.11
C THR A 189 8.41 -21.10 0.45
N ASN A 190 7.72 -21.10 1.59
CA ASN A 190 6.79 -22.17 1.99
C ASN A 190 5.70 -22.40 0.93
N LEU A 191 5.15 -21.31 0.37
CA LEU A 191 4.16 -21.39 -0.72
C LEU A 191 4.74 -22.00 -2.00
N LYS A 192 5.99 -21.69 -2.36
CA LYS A 192 6.66 -22.31 -3.51
C LYS A 192 6.87 -23.81 -3.26
N SER A 193 7.37 -24.18 -2.09
CA SER A 193 7.59 -25.58 -1.72
C SER A 193 6.30 -26.39 -1.69
N SER A 194 5.22 -25.84 -1.11
CA SER A 194 3.91 -26.48 -1.11
C SER A 194 3.35 -26.71 -2.51
N ARG A 195 3.59 -25.79 -3.45
CA ARG A 195 3.21 -25.97 -4.85
C ARG A 195 4.04 -27.03 -5.57
N ALA A 196 5.33 -27.15 -5.24
CA ALA A 196 6.20 -28.16 -5.84
C ALA A 196 5.82 -29.56 -5.37
N GLN A 197 5.61 -29.74 -4.06
CA GLN A 197 5.18 -31.02 -3.47
C GLN A 197 3.92 -31.55 -4.15
N CYS A 198 2.91 -30.71 -4.36
CA CYS A 198 1.64 -31.12 -4.97
C CYS A 198 1.65 -31.22 -6.50
N ARG A 199 2.77 -30.91 -7.16
CA ARG A 199 2.97 -31.22 -8.59
C ARG A 199 3.68 -32.55 -8.79
N ALA A 200 4.35 -33.04 -7.75
CA ALA A 200 5.11 -34.29 -7.76
C ALA A 200 4.29 -35.50 -7.24
N SER A 201 3.12 -35.24 -6.64
CA SER A 201 2.11 -36.22 -6.23
C SER A 201 0.99 -36.26 -7.24
#